data_AF-A0A395M4Z5-F1
#
_entry.id   AF-A0A395M4Z5-F1
#
_cell.length_a   1.000
_cell.length_b   1.000
_cell.length_c   1.000
_cell.angle_alpha   90.00
_cell.angle_beta   90.00
_cell.angle_gamma   90.00
#
_symmetry.space_group_name_H-M   'P 1'
#
loop_
_entity.id
_entity.type
_entity.pdbx_description
1 polymer ?
#
loop_
_entity_poly.entity_id
_entity_poly.type
_entity_poly.pdbx_seq_one_letter_code
_entity_poly.pdbx_strand_id
1 'polypeptide(L)'
;MRYEPEDFVEYAVHSSSSGEWDHGDGVLVYAKAPAGQVFLVSIQATPNDEKLLMDLNGGTFMPKGISSLHYVMQTTIDYNKDRTGCVQEVQIEGTFIHRADAYAAARKLLDPLDYADYDTPEEMAGEWPYGEEVVAHAIAETGQNIIVEVKTVAGAHRKHGKDM
;
A
#
# COMPACT_ATOMS: atom_id res chain seq x y z
N MET A 1 -3.83 -13.04 -0.44
CA MET A 1 -4.68 -13.63 0.61
C MET A 1 -6.02 -12.90 0.61
N ARG A 2 -7.16 -13.62 0.72
CA ARG A 2 -8.48 -13.01 0.89
C ARG A 2 -8.90 -13.27 2.33
N TYR A 3 -8.74 -12.26 3.19
CA TYR A 3 -9.27 -12.30 4.54
C TYR A 3 -10.75 -11.90 4.50
N GLU A 4 -11.59 -12.62 5.24
CA GLU A 4 -12.99 -12.30 5.47
C GLU A 4 -13.18 -11.77 6.91
N PRO A 5 -14.19 -10.92 7.19
CA PRO A 5 -14.39 -10.36 8.54
C PRO A 5 -14.43 -11.41 9.66
N GLU A 6 -14.89 -12.62 9.33
CA GLU A 6 -15.01 -13.78 10.21
C GLU A 6 -13.66 -14.36 10.65
N ASP A 7 -12.59 -14.07 9.89
CA ASP A 7 -11.23 -14.50 10.21
C ASP A 7 -10.63 -13.75 11.40
N PHE A 8 -11.33 -12.74 11.92
CA PHE A 8 -10.86 -11.83 12.96
C PHE A 8 -11.67 -11.97 14.25
N VAL A 9 -10.97 -11.95 15.39
CA VAL A 9 -11.59 -11.93 16.72
C VAL A 9 -12.19 -10.56 17.05
N GLU A 10 -11.73 -9.52 16.36
CA GLU A 10 -12.27 -8.17 16.45
C GLU A 10 -12.26 -7.59 15.03
N TYR A 11 -13.39 -7.10 14.55
CA TYR A 11 -13.50 -6.46 13.24
C TYR A 11 -14.49 -5.30 13.35
N ALA A 12 -14.00 -4.09 13.14
CA ALA A 12 -14.77 -2.86 13.23
C ALA A 12 -14.50 -1.98 12.00
N VAL A 13 -15.56 -1.37 11.46
CA VAL A 13 -15.49 -0.45 10.33
C VAL A 13 -16.04 0.90 10.78
N HIS A 14 -15.22 1.94 10.65
CA HIS A 14 -15.60 3.32 10.91
C HIS A 14 -16.42 3.85 9.73
N SER A 15 -17.66 4.23 9.98
CA SER A 15 -18.53 4.94 9.05
C SER A 15 -18.95 6.28 9.63
N SER A 16 -19.47 7.17 8.79
CA SER A 16 -20.08 8.43 9.26
C SER A 16 -21.28 8.25 10.19
N SER A 17 -21.75 7.01 10.38
CA SER A 17 -22.88 6.64 11.24
C SER A 17 -22.50 5.78 12.45
N SER A 18 -21.24 5.34 12.57
CA SER A 18 -20.76 4.68 13.79
C SER A 18 -20.63 5.73 14.90
N GLY A 19 -21.02 5.37 16.12
CA GLY A 19 -20.98 6.25 17.29
C GLY A 19 -19.56 6.53 17.76
N GLU A 20 -19.29 6.33 19.05
CA GLU A 20 -17.96 6.49 19.63
C GLU A 20 -16.96 5.51 18.96
N TRP A 21 -15.79 6.03 18.56
CA TRP A 21 -14.77 5.29 17.80
C TRP A 21 -13.45 5.26 18.57
N ASP A 22 -13.06 4.08 19.03
CA ASP A 22 -11.97 3.91 20.00
C ASP A 22 -10.62 3.52 19.36
N HIS A 23 -10.57 3.41 18.02
CA HIS A 23 -9.39 2.91 17.31
C HIS A 23 -8.52 4.01 16.69
N GLY A 24 -8.80 5.27 17.02
CA GLY A 24 -8.02 6.44 16.61
C GLY A 24 -8.56 7.14 15.37
N ASP A 25 -8.33 8.45 15.31
CA ASP A 25 -8.78 9.32 14.22
C ASP A 25 -8.14 8.89 12.89
N GLY A 26 -8.96 8.79 11.85
CA GLY A 26 -8.51 8.43 10.49
C GLY A 26 -8.41 6.93 10.21
N VAL A 27 -8.60 6.06 11.22
CA VAL A 27 -8.73 4.61 11.01
C VAL A 27 -10.14 4.30 10.49
N LEU A 28 -10.22 3.62 9.35
CA LEU A 28 -11.47 3.16 8.75
C LEU A 28 -11.81 1.72 9.05
N VAL A 29 -10.81 0.86 9.19
CA VAL A 29 -11.02 -0.54 9.57
C VAL A 29 -10.00 -0.90 10.62
N TYR A 30 -10.50 -1.48 11.71
CA TYR A 30 -9.70 -2.16 12.71
C TYR A 30 -10.02 -3.64 12.64
N ALA A 31 -9.01 -4.49 12.48
CA ALA A 31 -9.19 -5.94 12.47
C ALA A 31 -8.10 -6.64 13.28
N LYS A 32 -8.46 -7.55 14.18
CA LYS A 32 -7.53 -8.31 15.02
C LYS A 32 -7.67 -9.79 14.76
N ALA A 33 -6.60 -10.44 14.31
CA ALA A 33 -6.58 -11.88 14.06
C ALA A 33 -6.52 -12.67 15.39
N PRO A 34 -6.92 -13.97 15.41
CA PRO A 34 -6.85 -14.83 16.59
C PRO A 34 -5.46 -14.93 17.21
N ALA A 35 -4.41 -14.84 16.39
CA ALA A 35 -3.02 -14.84 16.83
C ALA A 35 -2.57 -13.49 17.46
N GLY A 36 -3.47 -12.51 17.58
CA GLY A 36 -3.20 -11.20 18.18
C GLY A 36 -2.70 -10.13 17.21
N GLN A 37 -2.45 -10.47 15.94
CA GLN A 37 -2.03 -9.50 14.92
C GLN A 37 -3.15 -8.51 14.63
N VAL A 38 -2.81 -7.22 14.66
CA VAL A 38 -3.76 -6.12 14.44
C VAL A 38 -3.47 -5.47 13.09
N PHE A 39 -4.52 -5.28 12.31
CA PHE A 39 -4.54 -4.57 11.04
C PHE A 39 -5.30 -3.26 11.25
N LEU A 40 -4.62 -2.15 10.98
CA LEU A 40 -5.20 -0.81 10.95
C LEU A 40 -5.22 -0.34 9.50
N VAL A 41 -6.41 -0.06 8.97
CA VAL A 41 -6.58 0.50 7.63
C VAL A 41 -7.05 1.94 7.76
N SER A 42 -6.27 2.88 7.25
CA SER A 42 -6.61 4.31 7.18
C SER A 42 -6.73 4.77 5.72
N ILE A 43 -7.39 5.90 5.48
CA ILE A 43 -7.36 6.56 4.17
C ILE A 43 -6.24 7.59 4.15
N GLN A 44 -5.29 7.39 3.23
CA GLN A 44 -4.39 8.43 2.78
C GLN A 44 -4.86 8.90 1.41
N ALA A 45 -5.20 10.18 1.29
CA ALA A 45 -5.61 10.78 0.03
C ALA A 45 -4.38 11.36 -0.68
N THR A 46 -4.12 10.90 -1.90
CA THR A 46 -3.12 11.50 -2.81
C THR A 46 -3.82 12.42 -3.82
N PRO A 47 -3.18 13.50 -4.28
CA PRO A 47 -3.70 14.33 -5.37
C PRO A 47 -4.06 13.53 -6.62
N ASN A 48 -5.15 13.89 -7.29
CA ASN A 48 -5.56 13.28 -8.57
C ASN A 48 -4.87 13.99 -9.74
N ASP A 49 -3.55 13.84 -9.84
CA ASP A 49 -2.72 14.50 -10.86
C ASP A 49 -3.06 14.03 -12.28
N GLU A 50 -3.52 12.78 -12.40
CA GLU A 50 -4.00 12.15 -13.64
C GLU A 50 -5.37 12.67 -14.10
N LYS A 51 -6.05 13.50 -13.29
CA LYS A 51 -7.37 14.09 -13.56
C LYS A 51 -8.43 13.04 -13.93
N LEU A 52 -8.34 11.87 -13.29
CA LEU A 52 -9.28 10.78 -13.50
C LEU A 52 -10.68 11.20 -13.06
N LEU A 53 -11.65 11.01 -13.94
CA LEU A 53 -13.06 11.28 -13.63
C LEU A 53 -13.65 10.11 -12.87
N MET A 54 -14.55 10.40 -11.94
CA MET A 54 -15.33 9.39 -11.23
C MET A 54 -16.77 9.38 -11.73
N ASP A 55 -17.39 8.21 -11.74
CA ASP A 55 -18.83 8.06 -11.94
C ASP A 55 -19.60 8.38 -10.64
N LEU A 56 -20.92 8.45 -10.75
CA LEU A 56 -21.81 8.73 -9.61
C LEU A 56 -21.78 7.63 -8.52
N ASN A 57 -21.18 6.48 -8.81
CA ASN A 57 -21.11 5.32 -7.93
C ASN A 57 -19.72 5.16 -7.29
N GLY A 58 -18.80 6.10 -7.51
CA GLY A 58 -17.42 6.09 -7.00
C GLY A 58 -16.45 5.23 -7.80
N GLY A 59 -16.86 4.70 -8.96
CA GLY A 59 -15.97 4.03 -9.91
C GLY A 59 -15.17 5.04 -10.74
N THR A 60 -13.93 4.71 -11.08
CA THR A 60 -13.07 5.58 -11.89
C THR A 60 -13.28 5.30 -13.38
N PHE A 61 -13.52 6.35 -14.18
CA PHE A 61 -13.53 6.24 -15.64
C PHE A 61 -12.11 6.07 -16.16
N MET A 62 -11.80 4.85 -16.60
CA MET A 62 -10.49 4.55 -17.18
C MET A 62 -10.42 5.05 -18.63
N PRO A 63 -9.29 5.66 -19.05
CA PRO A 63 -9.06 5.97 -20.45
C PRO A 63 -9.16 4.72 -21.33
N LYS A 64 -9.55 4.91 -22.60
CA LYS A 64 -9.73 3.80 -23.53
C LYS A 64 -8.43 2.99 -23.67
N GLY A 65 -8.52 1.68 -23.42
CA GLY A 65 -7.38 0.76 -23.51
C GLY A 65 -6.64 0.53 -22.20
N ILE A 66 -7.04 1.20 -21.10
CA ILE A 66 -6.46 0.99 -19.77
C ILE A 66 -7.42 0.14 -18.93
N SER A 67 -6.92 -0.97 -18.40
CA SER A 67 -7.70 -1.93 -17.60
C SER A 67 -7.40 -1.86 -16.11
N SER A 68 -6.35 -1.18 -15.68
CA SER A 68 -5.91 -1.15 -14.28
C SER A 68 -5.05 0.09 -14.02
N LEU A 69 -5.02 0.52 -12.75
CA LEU A 69 -4.08 1.53 -12.27
C LEU A 69 -2.84 0.83 -11.72
N HIS A 70 -1.75 1.59 -11.66
CA HIS A 70 -0.47 1.17 -11.09
C HIS A 70 -0.19 2.00 -9.85
N TYR A 71 0.15 1.33 -8.75
CA TYR A 71 0.36 1.95 -7.45
C TYR A 71 1.82 1.85 -7.06
N VAL A 72 2.42 2.96 -6.67
CA VAL A 72 3.72 2.96 -5.99
C VAL A 72 3.43 2.81 -4.51
N MET A 73 3.95 1.73 -3.92
CA MET A 73 3.76 1.42 -2.52
C MET A 73 5.11 1.46 -1.80
N GLN A 74 5.12 2.07 -0.62
CA GLN A 74 6.24 2.05 0.30
C GLN A 74 5.84 1.26 1.53
N THR A 75 6.63 0.24 1.88
CA THR A 75 6.46 -0.53 3.10
C THR A 75 7.62 -0.25 4.04
N THR A 76 7.32 0.20 5.26
CA THR A 76 8.30 0.44 6.31
C THR A 76 8.14 -0.62 7.41
N ILE A 77 9.22 -1.31 7.74
CA ILE A 77 9.28 -2.33 8.78
C ILE A 77 10.28 -1.88 9.85
N ASP A 78 9.78 -1.70 11.08
CA ASP A 78 10.59 -1.25 12.21
C ASP A 78 10.86 -2.43 13.16
N TYR A 79 11.97 -3.13 12.92
CA TYR A 79 12.39 -4.28 13.73
C TYR A 79 12.75 -3.91 15.17
N ASN A 80 13.03 -2.64 15.46
CA ASN A 80 13.29 -2.21 16.84
C ASN A 80 12.00 -2.10 17.63
N LYS A 81 10.90 -1.69 16.99
CA LYS A 81 9.56 -1.72 17.57
C LYS A 81 8.99 -3.13 17.63
N ASP A 82 9.21 -3.93 16.59
CA ASP A 82 8.76 -5.32 16.50
C ASP A 82 9.79 -6.21 15.81
N ARG A 83 10.55 -6.97 16.61
CA ARG A 83 11.58 -7.89 16.12
C ARG A 83 11.05 -8.98 15.19
N THR A 84 9.75 -9.25 15.20
CA THR A 84 9.15 -10.23 14.30
C THR A 84 8.91 -9.68 12.89
N GLY A 85 8.94 -8.35 12.72
CA GLY A 85 8.61 -7.68 11.46
C GLY A 85 7.13 -7.78 11.06
N CYS A 86 6.26 -8.20 11.98
CA CYS A 86 4.82 -8.34 11.72
C CYS A 86 4.11 -6.99 11.69
N VAL A 87 4.64 -5.98 12.40
CA VAL A 87 4.18 -4.60 12.31
C VAL A 87 4.85 -3.91 11.14
N GLN A 88 4.04 -3.59 10.13
CA GLN A 88 4.47 -2.93 8.90
C GLN A 88 3.55 -1.74 8.62
N GLU A 89 4.13 -0.64 8.19
CA GLU A 89 3.39 0.50 7.68
C GLU A 89 3.46 0.50 6.16
N VAL A 90 2.31 0.52 5.48
CA VAL A 90 2.24 0.53 4.02
C VAL A 90 1.54 1.80 3.56
N GLN A 91 2.22 2.56 2.71
CA GLN A 91 1.73 3.82 2.15
C GLN A 91 1.64 3.73 0.63
N ILE A 92 0.60 4.32 0.05
CA ILE A 92 0.50 4.53 -1.40
C ILE A 92 1.06 5.91 -1.70
N GLU A 93 2.22 5.93 -2.33
CA GLU A 93 2.97 7.16 -2.65
C GLU A 93 2.53 7.77 -3.98
N GLY A 94 1.91 6.97 -4.85
CA GLY A 94 1.37 7.46 -6.11
C GLY A 94 0.49 6.45 -6.83
N THR A 95 -0.40 6.98 -7.67
CA THR A 95 -1.32 6.21 -8.50
C THR A 95 -1.22 6.69 -9.94
N PHE A 96 -0.96 5.77 -10.87
CA PHE A 96 -0.60 6.09 -12.25
C PHE A 96 -1.43 5.27 -13.25
N ILE A 97 -1.69 5.88 -14.40
CA ILE A 97 -2.36 5.20 -15.53
C ILE A 97 -1.39 4.28 -16.26
N HIS A 98 -0.12 4.69 -16.39
CA HIS A 98 0.89 3.95 -17.14
C HIS A 98 1.94 3.35 -16.21
N ARG A 99 2.24 2.06 -16.41
CA ARG A 99 3.24 1.35 -15.62
C ARG A 99 4.62 2.01 -15.69
N ALA A 100 5.01 2.54 -16.85
CA ALA A 100 6.29 3.22 -17.01
C ALA A 100 6.43 4.44 -16.09
N ASP A 101 5.35 5.23 -15.94
CA ASP A 101 5.34 6.42 -15.09
C ASP A 101 5.41 6.03 -13.61
N ALA A 102 4.70 4.97 -13.20
CA ALA A 102 4.81 4.42 -11.85
C ALA A 102 6.23 3.97 -11.51
N TYR A 103 6.91 3.24 -12.41
CA TYR A 103 8.31 2.85 -12.20
C TYR A 103 9.26 4.05 -12.18
N ALA A 104 9.02 5.05 -13.03
CA ALA A 104 9.84 6.26 -13.03
C ALA A 104 9.69 7.07 -11.75
N ALA A 105 8.48 7.13 -11.18
CA ALA A 105 8.22 7.74 -9.88
C ALA A 105 8.83 6.92 -8.73
N ALA A 106 8.61 5.61 -8.72
CA ALA A 106 9.10 4.72 -7.66
C ALA A 106 10.63 4.75 -7.53
N ARG A 107 11.36 4.77 -8.66
CA ARG A 107 12.83 4.90 -8.69
C ARG A 107 13.36 6.23 -8.14
N LYS A 108 12.51 7.25 -8.01
CA LYS A 108 12.86 8.58 -7.49
C LYS A 108 12.28 8.84 -6.10
N LEU A 109 11.56 7.87 -5.53
CA LEU A 109 10.85 8.05 -4.28
C LEU A 109 11.83 8.26 -3.12
N LEU A 110 12.93 7.53 -3.14
CA LEU A 110 13.95 7.55 -2.09
C LEU A 110 15.24 8.17 -2.63
N ASP A 111 15.89 9.00 -1.82
CA ASP A 111 17.27 9.43 -2.08
C ASP A 111 18.22 8.41 -1.44
N PRO A 112 19.07 7.70 -2.23
CA PRO A 112 20.00 6.70 -1.68
C PRO A 112 20.93 7.25 -0.59
N LEU A 113 21.19 8.57 -0.58
CA LEU A 113 22.06 9.20 0.41
C LEU A 113 21.46 9.27 1.82
N ASP A 114 20.14 9.06 1.95
CA ASP A 114 19.42 9.08 3.23
C ASP A 114 19.48 7.73 3.97
N TYR A 115 20.09 6.70 3.37
CA TYR A 115 20.05 5.33 3.86
C TYR A 115 21.45 4.78 4.13
N ALA A 116 21.54 3.91 5.14
CA ALA A 116 22.77 3.18 5.48
C ALA A 116 23.04 2.04 4.48
N ASP A 117 21.98 1.47 3.92
CA ASP A 117 22.04 0.51 2.82
C ASP A 117 20.94 0.80 1.80
N TYR A 118 21.24 0.62 0.52
CA TYR A 118 20.31 0.90 -0.58
C TYR A 118 20.64 -0.02 -1.75
N ASP A 119 19.72 -0.93 -2.06
CA ASP A 119 19.86 -1.90 -3.14
C ASP A 119 18.77 -1.72 -4.20
N THR A 120 19.16 -1.90 -5.45
CA THR A 120 18.24 -1.99 -6.59
C THR A 120 18.37 -3.33 -7.34
N PRO A 121 17.31 -3.78 -8.04
CA PRO A 121 17.38 -5.00 -8.85
C PRO A 121 18.52 -4.99 -9.88
N GLU A 122 18.82 -3.82 -10.44
CA GLU A 122 19.91 -3.63 -11.41
C GLU A 122 21.29 -3.86 -10.82
N GLU A 123 21.51 -3.47 -9.55
CA GLU A 123 22.80 -3.62 -8.86
C GLU A 123 23.02 -5.07 -8.40
N MET A 124 21.95 -5.80 -8.08
CA MET A 124 22.03 -7.17 -7.58
C MET A 124 22.09 -8.25 -8.68
N ALA A 125 22.14 -7.87 -9.97
CA ALA A 125 22.47 -8.73 -11.13
C ALA A 125 21.86 -10.15 -11.15
N GLY A 126 20.62 -10.32 -10.67
CA GLY A 126 19.90 -11.61 -10.63
C GLY A 126 19.84 -12.30 -9.26
N GLU A 127 20.49 -11.75 -8.24
CA GLU A 127 20.39 -12.20 -6.84
C GLU A 127 19.29 -11.45 -6.05
N TRP A 128 18.42 -10.71 -6.74
CA TRP A 128 17.37 -9.88 -6.13
C TRP A 128 16.34 -10.70 -5.33
N PRO A 129 16.30 -10.61 -4.00
CA PRO A 129 15.49 -11.50 -3.17
C PRO A 129 14.09 -10.94 -2.85
N TYR A 130 13.83 -9.67 -3.15
CA TYR A 130 12.63 -8.96 -2.67
C TYR A 130 11.40 -9.11 -3.58
N GLY A 131 11.59 -9.61 -4.80
CA GLY A 131 10.52 -9.88 -5.77
C GLY A 131 10.53 -8.93 -6.97
N GLU A 132 9.90 -9.37 -8.07
CA GLU A 132 9.94 -8.70 -9.38
C GLU A 132 9.25 -7.33 -9.41
N GLU A 133 8.34 -7.08 -8.48
CA GLU A 133 7.60 -5.82 -8.36
C GLU A 133 8.34 -4.78 -7.51
N VAL A 134 9.38 -5.19 -6.78
CA VAL A 134 10.17 -4.29 -5.92
C VAL A 134 11.23 -3.58 -6.75
N VAL A 135 11.31 -2.26 -6.62
CA VAL A 135 12.24 -1.40 -7.35
C VAL A 135 13.40 -0.91 -6.50
N ALA A 136 13.25 -0.91 -5.18
CA ALA A 136 14.29 -0.54 -4.23
C ALA A 136 14.03 -1.22 -2.88
N HIS A 137 15.12 -1.61 -2.22
CA HIS A 137 15.16 -1.97 -0.81
C HIS A 137 16.19 -1.08 -0.14
N ALA A 138 15.84 -0.52 1.02
CA ALA A 138 16.70 0.39 1.74
C ALA A 138 16.66 0.11 3.24
N ILE A 139 17.76 0.39 3.92
CA ILE A 139 17.89 0.28 5.37
C ILE A 139 18.29 1.66 5.91
N ALA A 140 17.43 2.25 6.73
CA ALA A 140 17.75 3.50 7.42
C ALA A 140 18.85 3.27 8.47
N GLU A 141 19.56 4.33 8.87
CA GLU A 141 20.52 4.31 9.99
C GLU A 141 19.95 3.73 11.30
N THR A 142 18.63 3.84 11.47
CA THR A 142 17.90 3.27 12.62
C THR A 142 17.72 1.75 12.53
N GLY A 143 18.03 1.12 11.39
CA GLY A 143 17.75 -0.29 11.08
C GLY A 143 16.34 -0.56 10.55
N GLN A 144 15.53 0.49 10.31
CA GLN A 144 14.24 0.36 9.65
C GLN A 144 14.44 -0.09 8.20
N ASN A 145 13.66 -1.09 7.78
CA ASN A 145 13.67 -1.58 6.40
C ASN A 145 12.56 -0.87 5.61
N ILE A 146 12.90 -0.35 4.44
CA ILE A 146 11.99 0.29 3.51
C ILE A 146 12.00 -0.52 2.21
N ILE A 147 10.81 -0.89 1.73
CA ILE A 147 10.60 -1.59 0.46
C ILE A 147 9.74 -0.70 -0.42
N VAL A 148 10.19 -0.42 -1.65
CA VAL A 148 9.40 0.30 -2.65
C VAL A 148 9.01 -0.65 -3.77
N GLU A 149 7.71 -0.79 -4.03
CA GLU A 149 7.18 -1.69 -5.04
C GLU A 149 6.14 -1.02 -5.95
N VAL A 150 5.99 -1.53 -7.17
CA VAL A 150 4.95 -1.10 -8.12
C VAL A 150 3.94 -2.21 -8.31
N LYS A 151 2.74 -2.05 -7.75
CA LYS A 151 1.66 -3.03 -7.86
C LYS A 151 0.61 -2.65 -8.88
N THR A 152 0.14 -3.66 -9.61
CA THR A 152 -1.02 -3.53 -10.52
C THR A 152 -2.17 -4.37 -9.99
N VAL A 153 -3.23 -3.72 -9.52
CA VAL A 153 -4.39 -4.44 -9.02
C VAL A 153 -5.46 -4.48 -10.12
N ALA A 154 -5.64 -5.68 -10.68
CA ALA A 154 -6.63 -5.92 -11.72
C ALA A 154 -8.03 -5.55 -11.21
N GLY A 155 -8.68 -4.60 -11.89
CA GLY A 155 -10.02 -4.15 -11.52
C GLY A 155 -10.11 -3.27 -10.28
N ALA A 156 -9.01 -2.72 -9.74
CA ALA A 156 -9.07 -1.78 -8.61
C ALA A 156 -9.88 -0.50 -8.89
N HIS A 157 -10.02 -0.12 -10.15
CA HIS A 157 -10.89 0.98 -10.59
C HIS A 157 -12.39 0.65 -10.51
N ARG A 158 -12.74 -0.63 -10.33
CA ARG A 158 -14.11 -1.10 -10.18
C ARG A 158 -14.47 -1.18 -8.71
N LYS A 159 -15.65 -0.67 -8.34
CA LYS A 159 -16.23 -0.93 -7.03
C LYS A 159 -16.45 -2.44 -6.87
N HIS A 160 -16.00 -3.00 -5.75
CA HIS A 160 -16.51 -4.29 -5.28
C HIS A 160 -17.91 -4.04 -4.71
N GLY A 161 -18.94 -4.20 -5.54
CA GLY A 161 -20.28 -4.41 -5.03
C GLY A 161 -20.31 -5.76 -4.33
N LYS A 162 -20.74 -5.81 -3.07
CA LYS A 162 -21.37 -7.06 -2.59
C LYS A 162 -22.59 -7.24 -3.48
N ASP A 163 -22.58 -8.26 -4.32
CA ASP A 163 -23.84 -8.79 -4.84
C ASP A 163 -24.68 -9.13 -3.61
N MET A 164 -25.81 -8.43 -3.45
CA MET A 164 -26.80 -8.70 -2.41
C MET A 164 -27.63 -9.92 -2.79
#